data_AF-A0A820EYX3-F1
#
_entry.id   AF-A0A820EYX3-F1
#
_cell.length_a   1.000
_cell.length_b   1.000
_cell.length_c   1.000
_cell.angle_alpha   90.00
_cell.angle_beta   90.00
_cell.angle_gamma   90.00
#
_symmetry.space_group_name_H-M   'P 1'
#
loop_
_entity.id
_entity.type
_entity.pdbx_description
1 polymer ?
#
loop_
_entity_poly.entity_id
_entity_poly.type
_entity_poly.pdbx_seq_one_letter_code
_entity_poly.pdbx_strand_id
1 'polypeptide(L)'
;MSNEKSSQRLYLGLDLSTQQLKGIVIDEQLQTIAEEAISFNDKSLLTHHVQPNGFIVDKDDKRCITTPVFVFLEAIDVLFQKLHDQKKFDLSNIVGISGCGQQHGSVYWKTKTELESLKNFNKEKTLSLVDILQSSFSRIDCPIWMDSSTTDECQMIEKAVGNAQNLFQITGSKAYERFT
;
A
#
# COMPACT_ATOMS: atom_id res chain seq x y z
N MET A 1 -4.25 46.17 7.32
CA MET A 1 -4.35 44.83 7.94
C MET A 1 -4.71 43.86 6.84
N SER A 2 -3.72 43.12 6.35
CA SER A 2 -3.91 42.09 5.32
C SER A 2 -4.78 40.99 5.90
N ASN A 3 -5.92 40.73 5.26
CA ASN A 3 -6.75 39.57 5.52
C ASN A 3 -5.91 38.34 5.15
N GLU A 4 -5.26 37.72 6.14
CA GLU A 4 -4.81 36.34 5.97
C GLU A 4 -6.08 35.51 5.72
N LYS A 5 -6.33 35.16 4.45
CA LYS A 5 -7.23 34.06 4.15
C LYS A 5 -6.66 32.86 4.90
N SER A 6 -7.34 32.46 5.98
CA SER A 6 -7.13 31.15 6.59
C SER A 6 -7.07 30.13 5.45
N SER A 7 -5.89 29.56 5.19
CA SER A 7 -5.78 28.51 4.18
C SER A 7 -6.66 27.36 4.64
N GLN A 8 -7.52 26.87 3.74
CA GLN A 8 -8.41 25.76 4.02
C GLN A 8 -7.55 24.55 4.41
N ARG A 9 -7.82 23.94 5.57
CA ARG A 9 -7.10 22.72 5.98
C ARG A 9 -7.71 21.51 5.30
N LEU A 10 -6.86 20.66 4.74
CA LEU A 10 -7.26 19.47 4.00
C LEU A 10 -6.67 18.21 4.63
N TYR A 11 -7.37 17.09 4.45
CA TYR A 11 -6.97 15.78 4.95
C TYR A 11 -7.04 14.77 3.80
N LEU A 12 -5.98 13.99 3.63
CA LEU A 12 -5.90 12.94 2.61
C LEU A 12 -6.14 11.57 3.26
N GLY A 13 -7.18 10.88 2.79
CA GLY A 13 -7.42 9.47 3.06
C GLY A 13 -6.92 8.61 1.90
N LEU A 14 -6.11 7.60 2.22
CA LEU A 14 -5.62 6.61 1.24
C LEU A 14 -6.26 5.25 1.47
N ASP A 15 -6.54 4.52 0.39
CA ASP A 15 -7.00 3.13 0.43
C ASP A 15 -6.19 2.30 -0.56
N LEU A 16 -5.19 1.57 -0.05
CA LEU A 16 -4.39 0.62 -0.81
C LEU A 16 -5.12 -0.73 -0.84
N SER A 17 -6.05 -0.86 -1.77
CA SER A 17 -6.87 -2.04 -1.96
C SER A 17 -6.13 -3.13 -2.75
N THR A 18 -6.82 -4.21 -3.11
CA THR A 18 -6.27 -5.32 -3.89
C THR A 18 -6.05 -4.97 -5.37
N GLN A 19 -6.86 -4.07 -5.92
CA GLN A 19 -6.87 -3.78 -7.36
C GLN A 19 -6.43 -2.36 -7.70
N GLN A 20 -6.37 -1.48 -6.71
CA GLN A 20 -6.11 -0.07 -6.92
C GLN A 20 -5.65 0.62 -5.63
N LEU A 21 -4.97 1.75 -5.81
CA LEU A 21 -4.79 2.75 -4.76
C LEU A 21 -5.77 3.90 -4.99
N LYS A 22 -6.58 4.24 -3.99
CA LYS A 22 -7.48 5.39 -4.03
C LYS A 22 -7.02 6.47 -3.05
N GLY A 23 -7.17 7.72 -3.45
CA GLY A 23 -6.96 8.90 -2.61
C GLY A 23 -8.19 9.79 -2.60
N ILE A 24 -8.61 10.21 -1.41
CA ILE A 24 -9.70 11.18 -1.21
C ILE A 24 -9.19 12.35 -0.37
N VAL A 25 -9.42 13.57 -0.85
CA VAL A 25 -9.07 14.79 -0.14
C VAL A 25 -10.35 15.42 0.38
N ILE A 26 -10.43 15.62 1.68
CA ILE A 26 -11.58 16.23 2.37
C ILE A 26 -11.17 17.51 3.09
N ASP A 27 -12.13 18.40 3.31
CA ASP A 27 -11.96 19.60 4.12
C ASP A 27 -12.45 19.43 5.57
N GLU A 28 -12.38 20.50 6.35
CA GLU A 28 -12.82 20.54 7.76
C GLU A 28 -14.34 20.36 7.93
N GLN A 29 -15.11 20.52 6.86
CA GLN A 29 -16.55 20.27 6.82
C GLN A 29 -16.86 18.84 6.33
N LEU A 30 -15.83 17.98 6.22
CA LEU A 30 -15.90 16.61 5.72
C LEU A 30 -16.42 16.52 4.27
N GLN A 31 -16.26 17.59 3.49
CA GLN A 31 -16.65 17.61 2.09
C GLN A 31 -15.48 17.14 1.22
N THR A 32 -15.79 16.28 0.24
CA THR A 32 -14.81 15.82 -0.73
C THR A 32 -14.43 16.94 -1.70
N ILE A 33 -13.14 17.29 -1.72
CA ILE A 33 -12.56 18.29 -2.61
C ILE A 33 -12.00 17.63 -3.87
N ALA A 34 -11.36 16.48 -3.71
CA ALA A 34 -10.81 15.70 -4.81
C ALA A 34 -10.84 14.20 -4.49
N GLU A 35 -10.91 13.41 -5.54
CA GLU A 35 -10.78 11.96 -5.49
C GLU A 35 -9.96 11.53 -6.71
N GLU A 36 -9.15 10.50 -6.54
CA GLU A 36 -8.40 9.85 -7.62
C GLU A 36 -8.23 8.36 -7.29
N ALA A 37 -8.21 7.51 -8.32
CA ALA A 37 -7.97 6.08 -8.15
C ALA A 37 -7.04 5.57 -9.25
N ILE A 38 -6.00 4.85 -8.83
CA ILE A 38 -5.00 4.26 -9.71
C ILE A 38 -5.19 2.76 -9.70
N SER A 39 -5.77 2.24 -10.79
CA SER A 39 -5.86 0.80 -10.99
C SER A 39 -4.47 0.20 -11.14
N PHE A 40 -4.21 -0.94 -10.52
CA PHE A 40 -2.92 -1.62 -10.62
C PHE A 40 -2.63 -2.19 -12.01
N ASN A 41 -3.66 -2.29 -12.86
CA ASN A 41 -3.51 -2.64 -14.27
C ASN A 41 -3.41 -1.41 -15.20
N ASP A 42 -3.33 -0.19 -14.65
CA ASP A 42 -3.23 1.05 -15.42
C ASP A 42 -1.89 1.11 -16.17
N LYS A 43 -1.93 1.60 -17.41
CA LYS A 43 -0.75 1.70 -18.29
C LYS A 43 0.28 2.73 -17.82
N SER A 44 -0.08 3.60 -16.89
CA SER A 44 0.82 4.56 -16.26
C SER A 44 1.80 3.92 -15.26
N LEU A 45 1.56 2.66 -14.87
CA LEU A 45 2.46 1.88 -14.02
C LEU A 45 3.48 1.13 -14.90
N LEU A 46 4.73 1.60 -14.90
CA LEU A 46 5.77 1.22 -15.86
C LEU A 46 6.46 -0.10 -15.48
N THR A 47 6.52 -0.46 -14.20
CA THR A 47 7.14 -1.69 -13.68
C THR A 47 6.12 -2.82 -13.49
N HIS A 48 5.70 -3.36 -14.63
CA HIS A 48 5.21 -4.73 -14.87
C HIS A 48 3.83 -5.21 -14.33
N HIS A 49 3.07 -5.74 -15.30
CA HIS A 49 2.44 -7.08 -15.40
C HIS A 49 1.81 -7.75 -14.17
N VAL A 50 1.02 -7.04 -13.38
CA VAL A 50 -0.11 -7.72 -12.74
C VAL A 50 -1.08 -8.21 -13.81
N GLN A 51 -1.84 -9.26 -13.50
CA GLN A 51 -2.97 -9.64 -14.33
C GLN A 51 -4.02 -8.50 -14.32
N PRO A 52 -5.03 -8.50 -15.23
CA PRO A 52 -6.05 -7.44 -15.27
C PRO A 52 -6.81 -7.22 -13.95
N ASN A 53 -6.74 -8.17 -13.02
CA ASN A 53 -7.35 -8.14 -11.69
C ASN A 53 -6.48 -7.49 -10.59
N GLY A 54 -5.24 -7.05 -10.88
CA GLY A 54 -4.36 -6.33 -9.95
C GLY A 54 -3.39 -7.18 -9.13
N PHE A 55 -3.34 -8.50 -9.38
CA PHE A 55 -2.45 -9.43 -8.66
C PHE A 55 -1.88 -10.50 -9.58
N ILE A 56 -0.99 -11.31 -9.04
CA ILE A 56 -0.34 -12.45 -9.68
C ILE A 56 -0.82 -13.71 -8.97
N VAL A 57 -1.30 -14.67 -9.75
CA VAL A 57 -1.54 -16.05 -9.28
C VAL A 57 -0.34 -16.88 -9.71
N ASP A 58 0.30 -17.55 -8.75
CA ASP A 58 1.48 -18.36 -9.05
C ASP A 58 1.17 -19.45 -10.10
N LYS A 59 2.18 -19.78 -10.90
CA LYS A 59 2.02 -20.71 -12.02
C LYS A 59 1.88 -22.16 -11.53
N ASP A 60 2.60 -22.50 -10.47
CA ASP A 60 2.76 -23.85 -9.95
C ASP A 60 1.81 -24.11 -8.76
N ASP A 61 1.53 -23.10 -7.92
CA ASP A 61 0.53 -23.19 -6.84
C ASP A 61 -0.56 -22.10 -6.97
N LYS A 62 -1.75 -22.47 -7.43
CA LYS A 62 -2.87 -21.52 -7.59
C LYS A 62 -3.39 -20.90 -6.31
N ARG A 63 -2.95 -21.39 -5.14
CA ARG A 63 -3.27 -20.81 -3.83
C ARG A 63 -2.34 -19.67 -3.45
N CYS A 64 -1.15 -19.59 -4.06
CA CYS A 64 -0.18 -18.53 -3.83
C CYS A 64 -0.57 -17.31 -4.66
N ILE A 65 -0.89 -16.22 -3.98
CA ILE A 65 -1.39 -15.00 -4.61
C ILE A 65 -0.62 -13.79 -4.08
N THR A 66 0.00 -13.06 -4.99
CA THR A 66 0.92 -11.96 -4.67
C THR A 66 0.64 -10.70 -5.48
N THR A 67 1.15 -9.56 -5.02
CA THR A 67 1.27 -8.34 -5.80
C THR A 67 2.71 -7.82 -5.68
N PRO A 68 3.39 -7.46 -6.79
CA PRO A 68 4.71 -6.86 -6.71
C PRO A 68 4.67 -5.55 -5.92
N VAL A 69 5.58 -5.37 -4.96
CA VAL A 69 5.65 -4.15 -4.13
C VAL A 69 5.83 -2.87 -4.96
N PHE A 70 6.49 -2.97 -6.12
CA PHE A 70 6.72 -1.85 -7.01
C PHE A 70 5.42 -1.27 -7.58
N VAL A 71 4.39 -2.09 -7.78
CA VAL A 71 3.06 -1.61 -8.21
C VAL A 71 2.47 -0.64 -7.19
N PHE A 72 2.65 -0.90 -5.90
CA PHE A 72 2.19 0.01 -4.84
C PHE A 72 2.98 1.32 -4.84
N LEU A 73 4.30 1.26 -5.05
CA LEU A 73 5.15 2.44 -5.10
C LEU A 73 4.81 3.34 -6.29
N GLU A 74 4.67 2.76 -7.49
CA GLU A 74 4.27 3.52 -8.68
C GLU A 74 2.86 4.09 -8.54
N ALA A 75 1.92 3.33 -7.98
CA ALA A 75 0.57 3.82 -7.77
C ALA A 75 0.56 5.05 -6.85
N ILE A 76 1.43 5.10 -5.82
CA ILE A 76 1.60 6.28 -4.97
C ILE A 76 2.12 7.46 -5.79
N ASP A 77 3.19 7.29 -6.57
CA ASP A 77 3.74 8.36 -7.40
C ASP A 77 2.69 8.93 -8.37
N VAL A 78 1.98 8.04 -9.08
CA VAL A 78 0.94 8.43 -10.04
C VAL A 78 -0.25 9.10 -9.34
N LEU A 79 -0.69 8.61 -8.18
CA LEU A 79 -1.78 9.21 -7.43
C LEU A 79 -1.48 10.66 -7.05
N PHE A 80 -0.30 10.91 -6.47
CA PHE A 80 0.09 12.26 -6.07
C PHE A 80 0.29 13.18 -7.27
N GLN A 81 0.86 12.67 -8.37
CA GLN A 81 0.98 13.42 -9.61
C GLN A 81 -0.39 13.83 -10.16
N LYS A 82 -1.34 12.89 -10.25
CA LYS A 82 -2.70 13.18 -10.73
C LYS A 82 -3.42 14.16 -9.82
N LEU A 83 -3.38 13.98 -8.50
CA LEU A 83 -3.97 14.93 -7.54
C LEU A 83 -3.40 16.35 -7.70
N HIS A 84 -2.08 16.47 -7.86
CA HIS A 84 -1.42 17.75 -8.12
C HIS A 84 -1.89 18.39 -9.45
N ASP A 85 -2.07 17.58 -10.49
CA ASP A 85 -2.43 18.05 -11.83
C ASP A 85 -3.91 18.44 -11.96
N GLN A 86 -4.78 17.98 -11.06
CA GLN A 86 -6.17 18.42 -11.00
C GLN A 86 -6.31 19.93 -10.68
N LYS A 87 -5.31 20.57 -10.05
CA LYS A 87 -5.31 22.00 -9.66
C LYS A 87 -6.55 22.46 -8.86
N LYS A 88 -7.23 21.54 -8.18
CA LYS A 88 -8.43 21.83 -7.35
C LYS A 88 -8.09 22.43 -6.00
N PHE A 89 -6.88 22.16 -5.50
CA PHE A 89 -6.39 22.62 -4.20
C PHE A 89 -4.86 22.67 -4.21
N ASP A 90 -4.27 23.34 -3.23
CA ASP A 90 -2.82 23.32 -3.00
C ASP A 90 -2.46 22.13 -2.10
N LEU A 91 -1.53 21.27 -2.54
CA LEU A 91 -1.03 20.14 -1.74
C LEU A 91 -0.44 20.62 -0.40
N SER A 92 0.07 21.85 -0.32
CA SER A 92 0.59 22.43 0.93
C SER A 92 -0.47 22.61 2.02
N ASN A 93 -1.76 22.57 1.64
CA ASN A 93 -2.89 22.64 2.57
C ASN A 93 -3.25 21.27 3.20
N ILE A 94 -2.66 20.17 2.74
CA ILE A 94 -2.85 18.86 3.38
C ILE A 94 -2.11 18.87 4.71
N VAL A 95 -2.86 18.94 5.82
CA VAL A 95 -2.32 18.98 7.18
C VAL A 95 -2.32 17.61 7.87
N GLY A 96 -2.98 16.62 7.28
CA GLY A 96 -3.02 15.26 7.80
C GLY A 96 -3.22 14.22 6.70
N ILE A 97 -2.53 13.10 6.83
CA ILE A 97 -2.65 11.95 5.94
C ILE A 97 -2.91 10.73 6.81
N SER A 98 -3.90 9.93 6.41
CA SER A 98 -4.15 8.60 6.98
C SER A 98 -4.58 7.66 5.86
N GLY A 99 -4.64 6.37 6.14
CA GLY A 99 -5.17 5.44 5.17
C GLY A 99 -5.39 4.04 5.71
N CYS A 100 -5.98 3.22 4.85
CA CYS A 100 -6.09 1.79 5.01
C CYS A 100 -5.27 1.07 3.94
N GLY A 101 -4.85 -0.14 4.26
CA GLY A 101 -4.34 -1.08 3.28
C GLY A 101 -5.13 -2.38 3.37
N GLN A 102 -5.13 -3.13 2.29
CA GLN A 102 -5.65 -4.49 2.28
C GLN A 102 -5.03 -5.28 3.44
N GLN A 103 -5.88 -5.92 4.23
CA GLN A 103 -5.44 -6.61 5.43
C GLN A 103 -4.55 -7.81 5.07
N HIS A 104 -3.74 -8.26 6.02
CA HIS A 104 -2.93 -9.47 5.95
C HIS A 104 -1.81 -9.51 4.91
N GLY A 105 -1.82 -8.62 3.90
CA GLY A 105 -0.70 -8.42 3.01
C GLY A 105 0.54 -7.95 3.77
N SER A 106 1.71 -8.43 3.37
CA SER A 106 2.98 -8.12 4.05
C SER A 106 4.07 -7.73 3.05
N VAL A 107 4.89 -6.76 3.42
CA VAL A 107 6.03 -6.27 2.63
C VAL A 107 7.32 -6.55 3.39
N TYR A 108 8.33 -7.06 2.68
CA TYR A 108 9.57 -7.54 3.29
C TYR A 108 10.74 -6.64 2.91
N TRP A 109 11.20 -5.86 3.87
CA TRP A 109 12.40 -5.03 3.75
C TRP A 109 13.67 -5.90 3.91
N LYS A 110 14.73 -5.59 3.16
CA LYS A 110 16.00 -6.34 3.26
C LYS A 110 16.70 -6.12 4.61
N THR A 111 16.82 -4.88 5.05
CA THR A 111 17.40 -4.50 6.33
C THR A 111 16.60 -3.35 6.95
N LYS A 112 17.09 -2.75 8.03
CA LYS A 112 16.50 -1.52 8.58
C LYS A 112 17.05 -0.26 7.93
N THR A 113 18.19 -0.37 7.26
CA THR A 113 18.93 0.78 6.73
C THR A 113 18.39 1.29 5.40
N GLU A 114 17.54 0.55 4.70
CA GLU A 114 17.00 1.01 3.41
C GLU A 114 15.97 2.13 3.57
N LEU A 115 15.40 2.29 4.76
CA LEU A 115 14.61 3.47 5.10
C LEU A 115 15.47 4.75 5.12
N GLU A 116 16.80 4.63 5.27
CA GLU A 116 17.70 5.78 5.16
C GLU A 116 17.77 6.33 3.73
N SER A 117 17.53 5.49 2.70
CA SER A 117 17.45 5.93 1.31
C SER A 117 16.33 6.95 1.10
N LEU A 118 15.25 6.89 1.90
CA LEU A 118 14.16 7.88 1.89
C LEU A 118 14.56 9.21 2.54
N LYS A 119 15.54 9.23 3.45
CA LYS A 119 15.97 10.47 4.12
C LYS A 119 16.79 11.37 3.21
N ASN A 120 17.50 10.78 2.25
CA ASN A 120 18.30 11.50 1.27
C ASN A 120 17.49 11.90 0.02
N PHE A 121 16.16 11.98 0.14
CA PHE A 121 15.28 12.42 -0.94
C PHE A 121 15.65 13.84 -1.37
N ASN A 122 16.36 13.95 -2.49
CA ASN A 122 16.73 15.22 -3.07
C ASN A 122 15.57 15.75 -3.91
N LYS A 123 14.91 16.81 -3.45
CA LYS A 123 13.80 17.49 -4.16
C LYS A 123 14.16 17.97 -5.57
N GLU A 124 15.46 18.13 -5.88
CA GLU A 124 15.93 18.55 -7.20
C GLU A 124 16.01 17.40 -8.21
N LYS A 125 15.92 16.13 -7.76
CA LYS A 125 15.92 14.96 -8.64
C LYS A 125 14.51 14.39 -8.74
N THR A 126 13.99 14.29 -9.96
CA THR A 126 12.71 13.65 -10.30
C THR A 126 12.81 12.13 -10.28
N LEU A 127 13.28 11.55 -9.17
CA LEU A 127 13.34 10.09 -9.00
C LEU A 127 11.99 9.57 -8.50
N SER A 128 11.51 8.48 -9.10
CA SER A 128 10.34 7.76 -8.61
C SER A 128 10.66 7.03 -7.30
N LEU A 129 9.63 6.62 -6.55
CA LEU A 129 9.79 5.76 -5.38
C LEU A 129 10.45 4.43 -5.74
N VAL A 130 10.16 3.89 -6.94
CA VAL A 130 10.82 2.68 -7.44
C VAL A 130 12.32 2.92 -7.64
N ASP A 131 12.73 4.03 -8.25
CA ASP A 131 14.15 4.35 -8.46
C ASP A 131 14.93 4.39 -7.13
N ILE A 132 14.29 4.93 -6.09
CA ILE A 132 14.86 5.09 -4.75
C ILE A 132 14.90 3.76 -4.00
N LEU A 133 13.85 2.94 -4.13
CA LEU A 133 13.63 1.77 -3.28
C LEU A 133 13.85 0.42 -3.97
N GLN A 134 14.21 0.38 -5.26
CA GLN A 134 14.36 -0.86 -6.05
C GLN A 134 15.20 -1.96 -5.37
N SER A 135 16.24 -1.57 -4.62
CA SER A 135 17.14 -2.50 -3.94
C SER A 135 16.71 -2.85 -2.52
N SER A 136 15.59 -2.31 -2.04
CA SER A 136 15.22 -2.28 -0.61
C SER A 136 14.41 -3.47 -0.11
N PHE A 137 13.86 -4.28 -1.01
CA PHE A 137 12.94 -5.36 -0.66
C PHE A 137 13.59 -6.74 -0.84
N SER A 138 13.48 -7.59 0.17
CA SER A 138 13.98 -8.98 0.13
C SER A 138 13.05 -9.90 -0.67
N ARG A 139 11.78 -9.51 -0.78
CA ARG A 139 10.76 -10.17 -1.60
C ARG A 139 10.01 -9.10 -2.40
N ILE A 140 10.04 -9.23 -3.73
CA ILE A 140 9.31 -8.31 -4.63
C ILE A 140 7.83 -8.65 -4.65
N ASP A 141 7.50 -9.92 -4.91
CA ASP A 141 6.12 -10.41 -4.97
C ASP A 141 5.57 -10.66 -3.55
N CYS A 142 4.83 -9.68 -3.03
CA CYS A 142 4.32 -9.69 -1.67
C CYS A 142 3.00 -10.49 -1.59
N PRO A 143 2.82 -11.41 -0.63
CA PRO A 143 1.56 -12.12 -0.46
C PRO A 143 0.47 -11.12 -0.05
N ILE A 144 -0.75 -11.38 -0.52
CA ILE A 144 -1.93 -10.56 -0.22
C ILE A 144 -3.01 -11.40 0.46
N TRP A 145 -4.10 -10.78 0.91
CA TRP A 145 -5.15 -11.44 1.71
C TRP A 145 -5.79 -12.67 1.05
N MET A 146 -5.68 -12.81 -0.27
CA MET A 146 -6.22 -13.94 -1.03
C MET A 146 -5.29 -15.17 -1.02
N ASP A 147 -4.06 -15.04 -0.50
CA ASP A 147 -3.15 -16.17 -0.37
C ASP A 147 -3.73 -17.24 0.56
N SER A 148 -3.70 -18.48 0.08
CA SER A 148 -4.19 -19.67 0.80
C SER A 148 -3.19 -20.82 0.73
N SER A 149 -1.91 -20.52 0.52
CA SER A 149 -0.86 -21.51 0.25
C SER A 149 -0.24 -22.12 1.52
N THR A 150 -0.50 -21.52 2.70
CA THR A 150 0.23 -21.75 3.97
C THR A 150 -0.50 -22.64 4.97
N THR A 151 -1.26 -23.64 4.49
CA THR A 151 -2.02 -24.55 5.37
C THR A 151 -1.10 -25.33 6.31
N ASP A 152 0.09 -25.73 5.85
CA ASP A 152 1.05 -26.47 6.67
C ASP A 152 1.59 -25.60 7.82
N GLU A 153 1.91 -24.33 7.54
CA GLU A 153 2.32 -23.35 8.55
C GLU A 153 1.21 -23.07 9.56
N CYS A 154 -0.05 -23.01 9.11
CA CYS A 154 -1.20 -22.86 10.02
C CYS A 154 -1.25 -23.99 11.04
N GLN A 155 -1.11 -25.24 10.59
CA GLN A 155 -1.07 -26.41 11.47
C GLN A 155 0.14 -26.38 12.42
N MET A 156 1.30 -25.94 11.93
CA MET A 156 2.52 -25.81 12.74
C MET A 156 2.34 -24.79 13.87
N ILE A 157 1.78 -23.62 13.59
CA ILE A 157 1.54 -22.56 14.60
C ILE A 157 0.54 -23.04 15.65
N GLU A 158 -0.60 -23.62 15.23
CA GLU A 158 -1.60 -24.13 16.17
C GLU A 158 -1.03 -25.22 17.07
N LYS A 159 -0.22 -26.13 16.51
CA LYS A 159 0.47 -27.17 17.29
C LYS A 159 1.50 -26.58 18.26
N ALA A 160 2.24 -25.55 17.86
CA ALA A 160 3.25 -24.90 18.69
C ALA A 160 2.66 -24.24 19.94
N VAL A 161 1.42 -23.74 19.84
CA VAL A 161 0.66 -23.17 20.98
C VAL A 161 -0.31 -24.17 21.63
N GLY A 162 -0.21 -25.45 21.26
CA GLY A 162 -0.96 -26.57 21.82
C GLY A 162 -2.21 -26.95 21.01
N ASN A 163 -3.00 -25.97 20.55
CA ASN A 163 -4.11 -26.19 19.61
C ASN A 163 -4.67 -24.84 19.08
N ALA A 164 -5.60 -24.93 18.12
CA ALA A 164 -6.34 -23.80 17.56
C ALA A 164 -7.06 -22.92 18.58
N GLN A 165 -7.62 -23.51 19.65
CA GLN A 165 -8.33 -22.75 20.69
C GLN A 165 -7.38 -21.87 21.48
N ASN A 166 -6.20 -22.38 21.84
CA ASN A 166 -5.16 -21.61 22.51
C ASN A 166 -4.70 -20.45 21.63
N LEU A 167 -4.50 -20.68 20.33
CA LEU A 167 -4.16 -19.60 19.39
C LEU A 167 -5.23 -18.52 19.38
N PHE A 168 -6.50 -18.91 19.29
CA PHE A 168 -7.63 -17.98 19.35
C PHE A 168 -7.67 -17.17 20.65
N GLN A 169 -7.37 -17.76 21.81
CA GLN A 169 -7.31 -17.03 23.08
C GLN A 169 -6.18 -15.98 23.10
N ILE A 170 -5.09 -16.23 22.38
CA ILE A 170 -3.93 -15.32 22.34
C ILE A 170 -4.15 -14.17 21.33
N THR A 171 -4.67 -14.48 20.15
CA THR A 171 -4.67 -13.56 18.99
C THR A 171 -6.07 -13.09 18.58
N GLY A 172 -7.12 -13.68 19.13
CA GLY A 172 -8.51 -13.46 18.70
C GLY A 172 -8.89 -14.23 17.42
N SER A 173 -8.03 -15.10 16.90
CA SER A 173 -8.31 -15.94 15.72
C SER A 173 -7.56 -17.28 15.76
N LYS A 174 -8.13 -18.30 15.12
CA LYS A 174 -7.37 -19.52 14.77
C LYS A 174 -6.36 -19.20 13.67
N ALA A 175 -5.55 -20.17 13.26
CA ALA A 175 -4.68 -19.96 12.13
C ALA A 175 -5.50 -19.91 10.84
N TYR A 176 -5.20 -18.94 10.01
CA TYR A 176 -5.77 -18.78 8.68
C TYR A 176 -4.62 -18.44 7.74
N GLU A 177 -4.61 -19.03 6.55
CA GLU A 177 -3.46 -19.01 5.65
C GLU A 177 -2.98 -17.60 5.30
N ARG A 178 -3.93 -16.68 5.13
CA ARG A 178 -3.62 -15.30 4.80
C ARG A 178 -2.93 -14.53 5.93
N PHE A 179 -3.07 -14.95 7.20
CA PHE A 179 -2.60 -14.18 8.36
C PHE A 179 -1.07 -14.15 8.39
N THR A 180 -0.52 -12.98 8.73
CA THR A 180 0.92 -12.68 8.77
C THR A 180 1.38 -12.29 10.16
#